data_AF-A0A183HX21-F1
#
_entry.id   AF-A0A183HX21-F1
#
_cell.length_a   1.000
_cell.length_b   1.000
_cell.length_c   1.000
_cell.angle_alpha   90.00
_cell.angle_beta   90.00
_cell.angle_gamma   90.00
#
_symmetry.space_group_name_H-M   'P 1'
#
loop_
_entity.id
_entity.type
_entity.pdbx_description
1 polymer ?
#
loop_
_entity_poly.entity_id
_entity_poly.type
_entity_poly.pdbx_seq_one_letter_code
_entity_poly.pdbx_strand_id
1 'polypeptide(L)'
;LRAKIFLYFHYFERFNSSTVFQGVYDITNFIQNHPGGDKILLAAGGPIDPYWNIYQQHLNSEILEILEELRIGNLDERDIIIIKQKDENDPYRDDPKRHPALIVKSEKPFNAETPPELIMDHFYTPNDLFYVRNHMPVPAVNF
;
A
#
# COMPACT_ATOMS: atom_id res chain seq x y z
N LEU A 1 7.12 -26.94 2.79
CA LEU A 1 7.23 -25.77 1.89
C LEU A 1 7.34 -24.52 2.74
N ARG A 2 8.33 -23.65 2.50
CA ARG A 2 8.30 -22.27 3.05
C ARG A 2 7.49 -21.41 2.08
N ALA A 3 6.49 -20.69 2.58
CA ALA A 3 5.75 -19.73 1.76
C ALA A 3 6.67 -18.56 1.38
N LYS A 4 6.60 -18.11 0.13
CA LYS A 4 7.31 -16.91 -0.34
C LYS A 4 6.46 -15.67 -0.10
N ILE A 5 7.08 -14.55 0.25
CA ILE A 5 6.42 -13.27 0.48
C ILE A 5 6.95 -12.26 -0.53
N PHE A 6 6.03 -11.65 -1.29
CA PHE A 6 6.36 -10.71 -2.35
C PHE A 6 5.88 -9.31 -2.03
N LEU A 7 6.60 -8.29 -2.53
CA LEU A 7 6.21 -6.90 -2.52
C LEU A 7 6.12 -6.37 -3.95
N TYR A 8 5.20 -5.43 -4.19
CA TYR A 8 5.08 -4.73 -5.47
C TYR A 8 5.40 -3.25 -5.27
N PHE A 9 6.09 -2.65 -6.23
CA PHE A 9 6.23 -1.19 -6.29
C PHE A 9 5.64 -0.73 -7.62
N HIS A 10 4.76 0.27 -7.59
CA HIS A 10 4.06 0.73 -8.78
C HIS A 10 4.73 1.94 -9.42
N TYR A 11 5.23 2.90 -8.62
CA TYR A 11 5.80 4.11 -9.19
C TYR A 11 6.75 4.87 -8.24
N PHE A 12 8.00 5.06 -8.69
CA PHE A 12 8.90 6.05 -8.12
C PHE A 12 9.79 6.64 -9.22
N GLU A 13 9.75 7.96 -9.40
CA GLU A 13 10.72 8.66 -10.25
C GLU A 13 11.94 9.02 -9.42
N ARG A 14 13.11 8.46 -9.77
CA ARG A 14 14.38 9.08 -9.38
C ARG A 14 14.55 10.34 -10.23
N PHE A 15 14.67 11.51 -9.60
CA PHE A 15 15.22 12.70 -10.27
C PHE A 15 16.54 12.30 -10.96
N ASN A 16 16.58 12.39 -12.30
CA ASN A 16 17.69 12.07 -13.22
C ASN A 16 17.92 10.60 -13.67
N SER A 17 16.99 9.65 -13.51
CA SER A 17 17.07 8.36 -14.23
C SER A 17 15.69 7.81 -14.56
N SER A 18 15.48 7.39 -15.81
CA SER A 18 14.23 6.84 -16.37
C SER A 18 13.77 5.49 -15.78
N THR A 19 14.19 5.17 -14.55
CA THR A 19 13.91 3.87 -13.92
C THR A 19 12.55 3.93 -13.24
N VAL A 20 11.50 3.56 -13.98
CA VAL A 20 10.19 3.26 -13.42
C VAL A 20 10.29 1.93 -12.67
N PHE A 21 10.17 1.95 -11.34
CA PHE A 21 10.17 0.73 -10.55
C PHE A 21 8.77 0.09 -10.58
N GLN A 22 8.51 -0.74 -11.60
CA GLN A 22 7.42 -1.74 -11.62
C GLN A 22 7.96 -3.11 -11.19
N GLY A 23 8.62 -3.16 -10.03
CA GLY A 23 9.33 -4.36 -9.56
C GLY A 23 8.46 -5.30 -8.74
N VAL A 24 8.74 -6.59 -8.84
CA VAL A 24 8.29 -7.63 -7.91
C VAL A 24 9.51 -8.06 -7.10
N TYR A 25 9.39 -8.06 -5.78
CA TYR A 25 10.51 -8.28 -4.86
C TYR A 25 10.21 -9.45 -3.92
N ASP A 26 11.15 -10.40 -3.78
CA ASP A 26 11.04 -11.52 -2.83
C ASP A 26 11.75 -11.14 -1.52
N ILE A 27 10.97 -10.77 -0.51
CA ILE A 27 11.48 -10.31 0.79
C ILE A 27 11.62 -11.44 1.81
N THR A 28 11.36 -12.70 1.43
CA THR A 28 11.22 -13.82 2.37
C THR A 28 12.41 -13.95 3.33
N ASN A 29 13.64 -13.72 2.84
CA ASN A 29 14.85 -13.79 3.65
C ASN A 29 15.23 -12.44 4.31
N PHE A 30 14.64 -11.34 3.85
CA PHE A 30 14.93 -10.00 4.35
C PHE A 30 14.10 -9.62 5.58
N ILE A 31 12.92 -10.24 5.77
CA ILE A 31 11.99 -9.93 6.88
C ILE A 31 12.68 -9.84 8.24
N GLN A 32 13.54 -10.83 8.57
CA GLN A 32 14.23 -10.88 9.86
C GLN A 32 15.27 -9.77 10.06
N ASN A 33 15.76 -9.18 8.97
CA ASN A 33 16.76 -8.11 8.97
C ASN A 33 16.12 -6.73 8.83
N HIS A 34 14.80 -6.65 8.63
CA HIS A 34 14.12 -5.38 8.44
C HIS A 34 14.12 -4.55 9.74
N PRO A 35 14.65 -3.31 9.75
CA PRO A 35 14.74 -2.50 10.96
C PRO A 35 13.40 -2.18 11.61
N GLY A 36 12.31 -2.10 10.83
CA GLY A 36 10.95 -1.91 11.32
C GLY A 36 10.28 -3.20 11.83
N GLY A 37 11.01 -4.32 11.89
CA GLY A 37 10.50 -5.63 12.28
C GLY A 37 9.36 -6.10 11.38
N ASP A 38 8.37 -6.75 11.99
CA ASP A 38 7.23 -7.36 11.31
C ASP A 38 6.32 -6.37 10.57
N LYS A 39 6.50 -5.06 10.73
CA LYS A 39 5.73 -4.03 9.98
C LYS A 39 5.86 -4.16 8.48
N ILE A 40 6.95 -4.75 7.98
CA ILE A 40 7.13 -5.05 6.55
C ILE A 40 6.02 -5.97 6.02
N LEU A 41 5.43 -6.81 6.88
CA LEU A 41 4.37 -7.75 6.51
C LEU A 41 3.04 -7.06 6.23
N LEU A 42 2.85 -5.79 6.64
CA LEU A 42 1.66 -5.02 6.27
C LEU A 42 1.54 -4.87 4.75
N ALA A 43 2.68 -4.81 4.05
CA ALA A 43 2.72 -4.71 2.59
C ALA A 43 2.78 -6.07 1.89
N ALA A 44 2.78 -7.20 2.62
CA ALA A 44 2.94 -8.53 2.04
C ALA A 44 1.88 -8.83 0.99
N GLY A 45 2.33 -9.12 -0.24
CA GLY A 45 1.47 -9.39 -1.39
C GLY A 45 0.74 -8.15 -1.93
N GLY A 46 1.14 -6.95 -1.53
CA GLY A 46 0.54 -5.68 -1.94
C GLY A 46 1.56 -4.63 -2.38
N PRO A 47 1.08 -3.46 -2.81
CA PRO A 47 1.94 -2.34 -3.17
C PRO A 47 2.60 -1.73 -1.94
N ILE A 48 3.90 -1.41 -2.04
CA ILE A 48 4.67 -0.81 -0.94
C ILE A 48 4.56 0.73 -0.91
N ASP A 49 4.20 1.36 -2.03
CA ASP A 49 4.14 2.82 -2.20
C ASP A 49 3.32 3.52 -1.09
N PRO A 50 2.11 3.04 -0.72
CA PRO A 50 1.31 3.66 0.33
C PRO A 50 2.02 3.69 1.69
N TYR A 51 2.78 2.65 2.01
CA TYR A 51 3.50 2.54 3.27
C TYR A 51 4.70 3.49 3.34
N TRP A 52 5.41 3.68 2.23
CA TRP A 52 6.55 4.61 2.17
C TRP A 52 6.12 6.08 2.24
N ASN A 53 4.88 6.41 1.84
CA ASN A 53 4.33 7.76 2.05
C ASN A 53 4.17 8.10 3.55
N ILE A 54 3.89 7.10 4.39
CA ILE A 54 3.83 7.26 5.84
C ILE A 54 5.25 7.22 6.44
N TYR A 55 6.08 6.30 5.96
CA TYR A 55 7.44 6.06 6.45
C TYR A 55 8.50 6.55 5.48
N GLN A 56 8.64 7.87 5.38
CA GLN A 56 9.50 8.52 4.40
C GLN A 56 10.99 8.18 4.55
N GLN A 57 11.44 7.59 5.68
CA GLN A 57 12.82 7.14 5.86
C GLN A 57 13.27 6.08 4.84
N HIS A 58 12.33 5.40 4.17
CA HIS A 58 12.63 4.47 3.09
C HIS A 58 12.99 5.17 1.77
N LEU A 59 12.72 6.48 1.64
CA LEU A 59 13.05 7.30 0.46
C LEU A 59 14.53 7.73 0.48
N ASN A 60 15.43 6.76 0.60
CA ASN A 60 16.88 6.93 0.61
C ASN A 60 17.51 6.06 -0.49
N SER A 61 18.59 6.56 -1.13
CA SER A 61 19.31 5.83 -2.19
C SER A 61 19.82 4.47 -1.74
N GLU A 62 20.33 4.36 -0.50
CA GLU A 62 20.83 3.10 0.07
C GLU A 62 19.72 2.05 0.21
N ILE A 63 18.53 2.46 0.63
CA ILE A 63 17.37 1.56 0.78
C ILE A 63 16.85 1.12 -0.60
N LEU A 64 16.88 2.01 -1.60
CA LEU A 64 16.54 1.66 -2.97
C LEU A 64 17.52 0.65 -3.57
N GLU A 65 18.80 0.72 -3.22
CA GLU A 65 19.81 -0.26 -3.64
C GLU A 65 19.56 -1.64 -3.02
N ILE A 66 19.29 -1.70 -1.70
CA ILE A 66 18.88 -2.94 -1.03
C ILE A 66 17.61 -3.52 -1.65
N LEU A 67 16.61 -2.68 -1.96
CA LEU A 67 15.37 -3.13 -2.57
C LEU A 67 15.63 -3.76 -3.95
N GLU A 68 16.51 -3.18 -4.76
CA GLU A 68 16.81 -3.72 -6.09
C GLU A 68 17.50 -5.09 -6.04
N GLU A 69 18.32 -5.37 -5.01
CA GLU A 69 18.89 -6.71 -4.79
C GLU A 69 17.83 -7.79 -4.53
N LEU A 70 16.65 -7.41 -4.02
CA LEU A 70 15.55 -8.31 -3.72
C LEU A 70 14.63 -8.55 -4.94
N ARG A 71 14.89 -7.90 -6.07
CA ARG A 71 14.02 -7.96 -7.26
C ARG A 71 14.07 -9.32 -7.92
N ILE A 72 12.90 -9.87 -8.22
CA ILE A 72 12.74 -11.14 -8.92
C ILE A 72 12.07 -11.01 -10.29
N GLY A 73 11.58 -9.81 -10.64
CA GLY A 73 10.94 -9.56 -11.92
C GLY A 73 10.20 -8.22 -11.95
N ASN A 74 9.37 -8.07 -12.99
CA ASN A 74 8.54 -6.89 -13.21
C ASN A 74 7.07 -7.30 -13.37
N LEU A 75 6.17 -6.40 -12.98
CA LEU A 75 4.76 -6.53 -13.34
C LEU A 75 4.57 -6.19 -14.82
N ASP A 76 3.74 -6.95 -15.52
CA ASP A 76 3.33 -6.62 -16.89
C ASP A 76 2.17 -5.61 -16.83
N GLU A 77 2.25 -4.55 -17.62
CA GLU A 77 1.22 -3.49 -17.65
C GLU A 77 -0.17 -4.05 -18.01
N ARG A 78 -0.23 -5.13 -18.78
CA ARG A 78 -1.48 -5.79 -19.18
C ARG A 78 -2.20 -6.43 -17.99
N ASP A 79 -1.46 -6.87 -16.98
CA ASP A 79 -2.02 -7.51 -15.78
C ASP A 79 -2.62 -6.48 -14.80
N ILE A 80 -2.27 -5.20 -14.93
CA ILE A 80 -2.76 -4.11 -14.07
C ILE A 80 -4.24 -3.75 -14.39
N ILE A 81 -4.74 -4.12 -15.57
CA ILE A 81 -5.96 -3.55 -16.16
C ILE A 81 -7.27 -4.18 -15.62
N ILE A 82 -7.23 -5.31 -14.90
CA ILE A 82 -8.43 -6.17 -14.76
C ILE A 82 -9.43 -5.75 -13.66
N ILE A 83 -9.14 -4.84 -12.72
CA ILE A 83 -9.99 -4.66 -11.50
C ILE A 83 -11.02 -3.52 -11.60
N LYS A 84 -11.06 -2.72 -12.66
CA LYS A 84 -11.84 -1.44 -12.68
C LYS A 84 -13.20 -1.46 -13.39
N GLN A 85 -13.90 -2.59 -13.50
CA GLN A 85 -15.31 -2.51 -13.93
C GLN A 85 -16.18 -2.05 -12.76
N LYS A 86 -16.42 -0.74 -12.66
CA LYS A 86 -17.39 -0.16 -11.73
C LYS A 86 -18.80 -0.39 -12.29
N ASP A 87 -19.68 -0.99 -11.50
CA ASP A 87 -21.11 -1.03 -11.80
C ASP A 87 -21.65 0.41 -11.73
N GLU A 88 -22.27 0.88 -12.82
CA GLU A 88 -22.78 2.24 -12.89
C GLU A 88 -23.93 2.50 -11.91
N ASN A 89 -24.65 1.44 -11.49
CA ASN A 89 -25.79 1.53 -10.58
C ASN A 89 -25.40 1.37 -9.10
N ASP A 90 -24.12 1.17 -8.79
CA ASP A 90 -23.65 1.04 -7.42
C ASP A 90 -23.64 2.39 -6.70
N PRO A 91 -24.41 2.58 -5.61
CA PRO A 91 -24.44 3.86 -4.89
C PRO A 91 -23.11 4.22 -4.21
N TYR A 92 -22.18 3.26 -4.06
CA TYR A 92 -20.84 3.48 -3.49
C TYR A 92 -19.77 3.66 -4.58
N ARG A 93 -20.14 3.74 -5.87
CA ARG A 93 -19.20 3.81 -6.99
C ARG A 93 -18.18 4.95 -6.88
N ASP A 94 -18.56 6.05 -6.23
CA ASP A 94 -17.74 7.25 -6.08
C ASP A 94 -17.18 7.42 -4.65
N ASP A 95 -17.30 6.38 -3.80
CA ASP A 95 -16.63 6.38 -2.50
C ASP A 95 -15.11 6.57 -2.71
N PRO A 96 -14.46 7.41 -1.87
CA PRO A 96 -13.05 7.71 -2.01
C PRO A 96 -12.20 6.47 -1.76
N LYS A 97 -11.07 6.38 -2.46
CA LYS A 97 -10.06 5.34 -2.20
C LYS A 97 -9.49 5.51 -0.79
N ARG A 98 -9.17 4.38 -0.16
CA ARG A 98 -8.67 4.32 1.22
C ARG A 98 -7.32 3.63 1.27
N HIS A 99 -6.56 3.90 2.33
CA HIS A 99 -5.23 3.32 2.48
C HIS A 99 -5.33 1.80 2.66
N PRO A 100 -4.54 0.98 1.93
CA PRO A 100 -4.67 -0.48 1.95
C PRO A 100 -4.28 -1.12 3.30
N ALA A 101 -3.53 -0.40 4.15
CA ALA A 101 -3.21 -0.87 5.49
C ALA A 101 -4.41 -0.91 6.44
N LEU A 102 -5.51 -0.21 6.14
CA LEU A 102 -6.68 -0.19 7.03
C LEU A 102 -7.28 -1.60 7.15
N ILE A 103 -7.62 -1.99 8.37
CA ILE A 103 -8.35 -3.24 8.61
C ILE A 103 -9.82 -3.00 8.26
N VAL A 104 -10.20 -3.38 7.05
CA VAL A 104 -11.57 -3.21 6.56
C VAL A 104 -12.51 -4.20 7.27
N LYS A 105 -13.56 -3.67 7.90
CA LYS A 105 -14.65 -4.46 8.51
C LYS A 105 -15.88 -4.53 7.63
N SER A 106 -16.08 -3.53 6.78
CA SER A 106 -17.15 -3.48 5.79
C SER A 106 -16.71 -2.60 4.62
N GLU A 107 -16.91 -3.07 3.39
CA GLU A 107 -16.58 -2.32 2.17
C GLU A 107 -17.70 -1.33 1.80
N LYS A 108 -18.97 -1.72 2.01
CA LYS A 108 -20.16 -0.95 1.60
C LYS A 108 -21.26 -1.08 2.66
N PRO A 109 -21.44 -0.08 3.54
CA PRO A 109 -20.68 1.17 3.64
C PRO A 109 -19.26 0.96 4.19
N PHE A 110 -18.31 1.78 3.75
CA PHE A 110 -16.91 1.64 4.16
C PHE A 110 -16.72 1.87 5.67
N ASN A 111 -16.25 0.85 6.38
CA ASN A 111 -15.90 0.91 7.80
C ASN A 111 -14.58 0.19 8.01
N ALA A 112 -13.59 0.86 8.58
CA ALA A 112 -12.26 0.31 8.79
C ALA A 112 -11.55 0.95 9.98
N GLU A 113 -10.62 0.22 10.57
CA GLU A 113 -9.80 0.67 11.70
C GLU A 113 -8.30 0.67 11.39
N THR A 114 -7.55 1.48 12.13
CA THR A 114 -6.09 1.49 12.09
C THR A 114 -5.55 0.16 12.64
N PRO A 115 -4.59 -0.49 11.99
CA PRO A 115 -3.91 -1.64 12.56
C PRO A 115 -3.30 -1.33 13.94
N PRO A 116 -3.40 -2.24 14.92
CA PRO A 116 -2.78 -2.06 16.23
C PRO A 116 -1.27 -1.78 16.16
N GLU A 117 -0.58 -2.32 15.16
CA GLU A 117 0.85 -2.13 14.91
C GLU A 117 1.20 -0.69 14.52
N LEU A 118 0.22 0.08 14.07
CA LEU A 118 0.37 1.45 13.56
C LEU A 118 -0.23 2.51 14.50
N ILE A 119 -1.12 2.13 15.42
CA ILE A 119 -1.93 3.07 16.20
C ILE A 119 -1.09 3.97 17.13
N MET A 120 0.06 3.47 17.60
CA MET A 120 0.95 4.19 18.54
C MET A 120 2.16 4.83 17.87
N ASP A 121 2.30 4.74 16.54
CA ASP A 121 3.49 5.23 15.84
C ASP A 121 3.58 6.76 15.81
N HIS A 122 2.43 7.44 15.82
CA HIS A 122 2.34 8.89 15.79
C HIS A 122 1.38 9.36 16.87
N PHE A 123 1.73 10.45 17.55
CA PHE A 123 0.82 11.07 18.53
C PHE A 123 -0.49 11.54 17.88
N TYR A 124 -0.41 12.07 16.65
CA TYR A 124 -1.56 12.34 15.80
C TYR A 124 -1.63 11.28 14.70
N THR A 125 -2.67 10.46 14.68
CA THR A 125 -2.87 9.46 13.64
C THR A 125 -2.98 10.14 12.27
N PRO A 126 -2.17 9.74 11.27
CA PRO A 126 -2.27 10.29 9.92
C PRO A 126 -3.68 10.13 9.35
N ASN A 127 -4.17 11.12 8.60
CA ASN A 127 -5.54 11.13 8.06
C ASN A 127 -5.86 9.88 7.22
N ASP A 128 -4.89 9.36 6.48
CA ASP A 128 -5.05 8.16 5.64
C ASP A 128 -5.22 6.87 6.46
N LEU A 129 -4.81 6.88 7.74
CA LEU A 129 -4.93 5.77 8.67
C LEU A 129 -5.99 5.98 9.74
N PHE A 130 -6.63 7.15 9.81
CA PHE A 130 -7.63 7.45 10.82
C PHE A 130 -8.86 6.54 10.64
N TYR A 131 -9.43 6.09 11.77
CA TYR A 131 -10.62 5.23 11.79
C TYR A 131 -11.76 5.81 10.94
N VAL A 132 -12.39 4.98 10.10
CA VAL A 132 -13.51 5.37 9.24
C VAL A 132 -14.76 4.60 9.62
N ARG A 133 -15.86 5.31 9.84
CA ARG A 133 -17.18 4.71 10.08
C ARG A 133 -18.25 5.40 9.25
N ASN A 134 -18.62 4.77 8.14
CA ASN A 134 -19.72 5.24 7.30
C ASN A 134 -20.97 4.40 7.52
N HIS A 135 -22.13 5.05 7.56
CA HIS A 135 -23.44 4.39 7.57
C HIS A 135 -24.05 4.30 6.18
N MET A 136 -23.63 5.16 5.26
CA MET A 136 -24.18 5.38 3.92
C MET A 136 -23.02 5.77 2.97
N PRO A 137 -23.23 5.86 1.64
CA PRO A 137 -22.22 6.34 0.69
C PRO A 137 -21.67 7.72 1.06
N VAL A 138 -20.40 7.95 0.74
CA VAL A 138 -19.75 9.24 1.01
C VAL A 138 -20.27 10.31 0.03
N PRO A 139 -20.76 11.47 0.51
CA PRO A 139 -21.24 12.52 -0.39
C PRO A 139 -20.13 13.10 -1.26
N ALA A 140 -20.38 13.22 -2.57
CA ALA A 140 -19.58 14.02 -3.48
C ALA A 140 -20.02 15.49 -3.40
N VAL A 141 -19.14 16.37 -2.91
CA VAL A 141 -19.41 17.81 -2.76
C VAL A 141 -18.54 18.61 -3.73
N ASN A 142 -19.15 19.55 -4.44
CA ASN A 142 -18.43 20.53 -5.27
C ASN A 142 -18.38 21.86 -4.49
N PHE A 143 -17.18 22.43 -4.36
CA PHE A 143 -16.94 23.75 -3.78
C PHE A 143 -16.83 24.83 -4.85
#